data_AF-A0A1Y4C8R3-F1
#
_entry.id   AF-A0A1Y4C8R3-F1
#
_cell.length_a   1.000
_cell.length_b   1.000
_cell.length_c   1.000
_cell.angle_alpha   90.00
_cell.angle_beta   90.00
_cell.angle_gamma   90.00
#
_symmetry.space_group_name_H-M   'P 1'
#
loop_
_entity.id
_entity.type
_entity.pdbx_description
1 polymer ?
#
loop_
_entity_poly.entity_id
_entity_poly.type
_entity_poly.pdbx_seq_one_letter_code
_entity_poly.pdbx_strand_id
1 'polypeptide(L)'
;MSQFFLALSMTMIAGLSTLIGWLISIVPISSGEKGEGRRKKFLAFSLGLSAGVMVYISFMELMPSALGLISPLYGDGSKVDDIIVSLAFFGGIGLCALIDRLVPSEENPHEIAHEKKLKKVGVATAIAITIHNFPEGIATFVTSFQDSSLAMAIAVAIAIHNIPEGIAVSMPIYQATGSRKKAFSYTLISGLAEPLGAVLAFSILMPFISPMLLGCTYAAVSGIMVFISFDELLPAAHEFGEHHISILGLVSGMAVMAFSLILL
;
A
#
# COMPACT_ATOMS: atom_id res chain seq x y z
N MET A 1 0.10 25.54 -15.33
CA MET A 1 0.91 25.82 -14.12
C MET A 1 0.09 25.61 -12.85
N SER A 2 -1.07 26.24 -12.67
CA SER A 2 -1.92 26.05 -11.47
C SER A 2 -2.37 24.60 -11.24
N GLN A 3 -2.85 23.92 -12.29
CA GLN A 3 -3.27 22.50 -12.22
C GLN A 3 -2.11 21.56 -11.86
N PHE A 4 -0.91 21.83 -12.37
CA PHE A 4 0.30 21.08 -12.03
C PHE A 4 0.59 21.17 -10.53
N PHE A 5 0.65 22.39 -9.97
CA PHE A 5 0.92 22.58 -8.56
C PHE A 5 -0.18 21.98 -7.67
N LEU A 6 -1.44 22.07 -8.09
CA LEU A 6 -2.54 21.43 -7.39
C LEU A 6 -2.37 19.90 -7.35
N ALA A 7 -2.23 19.26 -8.52
CA ALA A 7 -2.08 17.81 -8.62
C ALA A 7 -0.85 17.28 -7.87
N LEU A 8 0.28 17.99 -7.97
CA LEU A 8 1.49 17.65 -7.22
C LEU A 8 1.28 17.81 -5.72
N SER A 9 0.60 18.88 -5.27
CA SER A 9 0.31 19.09 -3.85
C SER A 9 -0.61 18.01 -3.29
N MET A 10 -1.64 17.61 -4.05
CA MET A 10 -2.55 16.52 -3.67
C MET A 10 -1.81 15.19 -3.56
N THR A 11 -0.97 14.87 -4.55
CA THR A 11 -0.15 13.64 -4.52
C THR A 11 0.90 13.67 -3.40
N MET A 12 1.43 14.84 -3.06
CA MET A 12 2.35 14.99 -1.93
C MET A 12 1.63 14.79 -0.58
N ILE A 13 0.42 15.34 -0.43
CA ILE A 13 -0.40 15.16 0.78
C ILE A 13 -0.76 13.69 0.96
N ALA A 14 -1.21 13.05 -0.12
CA ALA A 14 -1.48 11.63 -0.21
C ALA A 14 -0.26 10.80 0.26
N GLY A 15 0.90 10.96 -0.39
CA GLY A 15 2.09 10.16 -0.05
C GLY A 15 2.64 10.41 1.35
N LEU A 16 2.62 11.66 1.82
CA LEU A 16 3.08 12.00 3.17
C LEU A 16 2.13 11.53 4.28
N SER A 17 0.85 11.25 3.97
CA SER A 17 -0.08 10.68 4.94
C SER A 17 0.38 9.30 5.45
N THR A 18 1.21 8.58 4.68
CA THR A 18 1.89 7.35 5.09
C THR A 18 2.66 7.54 6.41
N LEU A 19 3.19 8.75 6.67
CA LEU A 19 3.89 9.07 7.91
C LEU A 19 2.97 9.17 9.13
N ILE A 20 1.66 9.39 8.93
CA ILE A 20 0.67 9.34 10.02
C ILE A 20 0.59 7.91 10.55
N GLY A 21 0.68 6.90 9.68
CA GLY A 21 0.80 5.50 10.10
C GLY A 21 2.03 5.25 10.96
N TRP A 22 3.19 5.82 10.59
CA TRP A 22 4.37 5.78 11.45
C TRP A 22 4.13 6.43 12.81
N LEU A 23 3.54 7.63 12.86
CA LEU A 23 3.22 8.32 14.13
C LEU A 23 2.35 7.44 15.05
N ILE A 24 1.32 6.80 14.49
CA ILE A 24 0.44 5.88 15.21
C ILE A 24 1.21 4.67 15.74
N SER A 25 2.13 4.11 14.95
CA SER A 25 2.91 2.93 15.33
C SER A 25 3.93 3.17 16.46
N ILE A 26 4.42 4.41 16.63
CA ILE A 26 5.46 4.73 17.62
C ILE A 26 4.92 5.22 18.96
N VAL A 27 3.59 5.34 19.10
CA VAL A 27 2.96 5.71 20.37
C VAL A 27 3.42 4.73 21.45
N PRO A 28 4.04 5.22 22.55
CA PRO A 28 4.67 4.34 23.53
C PRO A 28 3.62 3.48 24.23
N ILE A 29 3.54 2.22 23.81
CA ILE A 29 2.87 1.19 24.59
C ILE A 29 3.77 0.90 25.79
N SER A 30 3.25 1.20 26.99
CA SER A 30 3.88 1.07 28.31
C SER A 30 4.86 -0.11 28.40
N SER A 31 6.02 0.09 29.04
CA SER A 31 7.02 -0.98 29.23
C SER A 31 6.60 -1.97 30.34
N GLY A 32 6.86 -3.27 30.13
CA GLY A 32 6.54 -4.36 31.07
C GLY A 32 5.66 -5.46 30.45
N GLU A 33 5.39 -6.56 31.17
CA GLU A 33 4.57 -7.70 30.67
C GLU A 33 3.18 -7.29 30.15
N LYS A 34 2.48 -6.42 30.91
CA LYS A 34 1.17 -5.87 30.48
C LYS A 34 1.28 -5.01 29.21
N GLY A 35 2.45 -4.41 29.01
CA GLY A 35 2.81 -3.64 27.83
C GLY A 35 3.06 -4.50 26.60
N GLU A 36 3.76 -5.61 26.79
CA GLU A 36 4.06 -6.56 25.73
C GLU A 36 2.77 -7.15 25.13
N GLY A 37 1.83 -7.58 25.97
CA GLY A 37 0.52 -8.06 25.52
C GLY A 37 -0.21 -7.02 24.68
N ARG A 38 -0.27 -5.76 25.14
CA ARG A 38 -0.92 -4.67 24.40
C ARG A 38 -0.24 -4.41 23.05
N ARG A 39 1.09 -4.51 22.97
CA ARG A 39 1.86 -4.32 21.74
C ARG A 39 1.60 -5.41 20.71
N LYS A 40 1.53 -6.67 21.15
CA LYS A 40 1.16 -7.81 20.29
C LYS A 40 -0.25 -7.67 19.73
N LYS A 41 -1.22 -7.27 20.56
CA LYS A 41 -2.60 -7.01 20.13
C LYS A 41 -2.69 -5.86 19.13
N PHE A 42 -2.00 -4.76 19.40
CA PHE A 42 -1.95 -3.60 18.52
C PHE A 42 -1.28 -3.93 17.18
N LEU A 43 -0.17 -4.69 17.20
CA LEU A 43 0.48 -5.20 15.99
C LEU A 43 -0.47 -6.07 15.16
N ALA A 44 -1.09 -7.09 15.77
CA ALA A 44 -2.04 -7.96 15.07
C ALA A 44 -3.19 -7.17 14.46
N PHE A 45 -3.80 -6.28 15.23
CA PHE A 45 -4.90 -5.44 14.74
C PHE A 45 -4.45 -4.58 13.56
N SER A 46 -3.28 -3.94 13.66
CA SER A 46 -2.83 -2.98 12.65
C SER A 46 -2.39 -3.65 11.35
N LEU A 47 -1.67 -4.78 11.44
CA LEU A 47 -1.30 -5.57 10.26
C LEU A 47 -2.55 -6.19 9.60
N GLY A 48 -3.49 -6.69 10.41
CA GLY A 48 -4.80 -7.14 9.92
C GLY A 48 -5.55 -6.01 9.22
N LEU A 49 -5.65 -4.82 9.85
CA LEU A 49 -6.28 -3.63 9.29
C LEU A 49 -5.69 -3.28 7.93
N SER A 50 -4.36 -3.21 7.81
CA SER A 50 -3.68 -2.92 6.55
C SER A 50 -3.98 -3.98 5.49
N ALA A 51 -3.91 -5.27 5.81
CA ALA A 51 -4.28 -6.34 4.88
C ALA A 51 -5.74 -6.23 4.40
N GLY A 52 -6.67 -5.91 5.32
CA GLY A 52 -8.08 -5.72 4.97
C GLY A 52 -8.32 -4.54 4.04
N VAL A 53 -7.67 -3.41 4.31
CA VAL A 53 -7.70 -2.20 3.46
C VAL A 53 -7.19 -2.53 2.05
N MET A 54 -6.01 -3.14 1.96
CA MET A 54 -5.36 -3.49 0.69
C MET A 54 -6.18 -4.47 -0.15
N VAL A 55 -6.72 -5.52 0.47
CA VAL A 55 -7.59 -6.49 -0.22
C VAL A 55 -8.89 -5.83 -0.69
N TYR A 56 -9.50 -4.97 0.12
CA TYR A 56 -10.76 -4.33 -0.25
C TYR A 56 -10.58 -3.37 -1.44
N ILE A 57 -9.61 -2.45 -1.37
CA ILE A 57 -9.29 -1.51 -2.46
C ILE A 57 -8.97 -2.25 -3.76
N SER A 58 -8.19 -3.32 -3.66
CA SER A 58 -7.82 -4.16 -4.81
C SER A 58 -9.04 -4.57 -5.64
N PHE A 59 -10.06 -5.14 -4.99
CA PHE A 59 -11.23 -5.66 -5.69
C PHE A 59 -12.34 -4.63 -5.91
N MET A 60 -12.47 -3.63 -5.04
CA MET A 60 -13.61 -2.70 -5.05
C MET A 60 -13.31 -1.37 -5.74
N GLU A 61 -12.03 -1.05 -5.96
CA GLU A 61 -11.61 0.20 -6.59
C GLU A 61 -10.68 -0.05 -7.78
N LEU A 62 -9.54 -0.72 -7.57
CA LEU A 62 -8.50 -0.85 -8.60
C LEU A 62 -8.92 -1.74 -9.77
N MET A 63 -9.47 -2.93 -9.49
CA MET A 63 -9.94 -3.84 -10.53
C MET A 63 -11.10 -3.23 -11.36
N PRO A 64 -12.15 -2.64 -10.75
CA PRO A 64 -13.17 -1.90 -11.49
C PRO A 64 -12.62 -0.72 -12.29
N SER A 65 -11.67 0.04 -11.74
CA SER A 65 -11.03 1.16 -12.44
C SER A 65 -10.21 0.70 -13.64
N ALA A 66 -9.51 -0.44 -13.52
CA ALA A 66 -8.78 -1.05 -14.63
C ALA A 66 -9.73 -1.43 -15.78
N LEU A 67 -10.87 -2.04 -15.46
CA LEU A 67 -11.91 -2.35 -16.44
C LEU A 67 -12.48 -1.07 -17.07
N GLY A 68 -12.82 -0.05 -16.27
CA GLY A 68 -13.34 1.22 -16.78
C GLY A 68 -12.40 1.93 -17.78
N LEU A 69 -11.08 1.70 -17.67
CA LEU A 69 -10.09 2.21 -18.62
C LEU A 69 -9.91 1.33 -19.87
N ILE A 70 -10.08 0.01 -19.75
CA ILE A 70 -9.78 -0.95 -20.83
C ILE A 70 -11.03 -1.31 -21.65
N SER A 71 -12.21 -1.46 -21.04
CA SER A 71 -13.46 -1.83 -21.72
C SER A 71 -13.79 -0.90 -22.90
N PRO A 72 -13.63 0.44 -22.81
CA PRO A 72 -13.88 1.34 -23.94
C PRO A 72 -12.99 1.09 -25.17
N LEU A 73 -11.86 0.38 -25.02
CA LEU A 73 -10.94 0.08 -26.12
C LEU A 73 -11.40 -1.10 -26.99
N TYR A 74 -12.25 -1.99 -26.47
CA TYR A 74 -12.67 -3.23 -27.13
C TYR A 74 -14.18 -3.32 -27.40
N GLY A 75 -14.97 -2.39 -26.83
CA GLY A 75 -16.42 -2.33 -27.00
C GLY A 75 -17.18 -3.21 -26.00
N ASP A 76 -18.37 -2.75 -25.61
CA ASP A 76 -19.21 -3.41 -24.58
C ASP A 76 -19.50 -4.88 -24.92
N GLY A 77 -19.20 -5.79 -23.98
CA GLY A 77 -19.55 -7.22 -24.07
C GLY A 77 -18.49 -8.14 -24.67
N SER A 78 -17.31 -7.64 -25.04
CA SER A 78 -16.15 -8.50 -25.30
C SER A 78 -15.66 -9.11 -23.98
N LYS A 79 -15.10 -10.33 -23.98
CA LYS A 79 -14.40 -10.90 -22.79
C LYS A 79 -12.91 -10.54 -22.78
N VAL A 80 -12.48 -9.66 -23.69
CA VAL A 80 -11.06 -9.40 -23.96
C VAL A 80 -10.46 -8.54 -22.85
N ASP A 81 -11.19 -7.52 -22.43
CA ASP A 81 -10.88 -6.67 -21.27
C ASP A 81 -10.77 -7.49 -19.98
N ASP A 82 -11.74 -8.37 -19.69
CA ASP A 82 -11.68 -9.28 -18.53
C ASP A 82 -10.41 -10.13 -18.52
N ILE A 83 -10.03 -10.67 -19.69
CA ILE A 83 -8.81 -11.48 -19.83
C ILE A 83 -7.56 -10.63 -19.60
N ILE A 84 -7.48 -9.44 -20.20
CA ILE A 84 -6.32 -8.55 -20.07
C ILE A 84 -6.15 -8.11 -18.61
N VAL A 85 -7.23 -7.66 -17.97
CA VAL A 85 -7.22 -7.24 -16.56
C VAL A 85 -6.82 -8.42 -15.66
N SER A 86 -7.38 -9.60 -15.88
CA SER A 86 -7.02 -10.80 -15.11
C SER A 86 -5.55 -11.19 -15.29
N LEU A 87 -5.04 -11.18 -16.52
CA LEU A 87 -3.64 -11.47 -16.80
C LEU A 87 -2.69 -10.46 -16.15
N ALA A 88 -3.04 -9.17 -16.19
CA ALA A 88 -2.27 -8.12 -15.51
C ALA A 88 -2.29 -8.30 -13.99
N PHE A 89 -3.44 -8.63 -13.40
CA PHE A 89 -3.58 -8.94 -11.98
C PHE A 89 -2.69 -10.11 -11.54
N PHE A 90 -2.79 -11.26 -12.21
CA PHE A 90 -1.92 -12.41 -11.89
C PHE A 90 -0.46 -12.16 -12.25
N GLY A 91 -0.19 -11.32 -13.26
CA GLY A 91 1.16 -10.84 -13.58
C GLY A 91 1.76 -10.03 -12.42
N GLY A 92 0.96 -9.17 -11.78
CA GLY A 92 1.34 -8.44 -10.58
C GLY A 92 1.67 -9.36 -9.41
N ILE A 93 0.82 -10.36 -9.15
CA ILE A 93 1.09 -11.42 -8.15
C ILE A 93 2.43 -12.11 -8.45
N GLY A 94 2.62 -12.55 -9.70
CA GLY A 94 3.84 -13.26 -10.13
C GLY A 94 5.09 -12.40 -10.00
N LEU A 95 5.00 -11.11 -10.32
CA LEU A 95 6.09 -10.15 -10.13
C LEU A 95 6.44 -9.99 -8.65
N CYS A 96 5.44 -9.82 -7.77
CA CYS A 96 5.69 -9.67 -6.34
C CYS A 96 6.31 -10.93 -5.74
N ALA A 97 5.81 -12.11 -6.10
CA ALA A 97 6.37 -13.40 -5.68
C ALA A 97 7.81 -13.59 -6.17
N LEU A 98 8.14 -13.12 -7.38
CA LEU A 98 9.50 -13.13 -7.88
C LEU A 98 10.40 -12.19 -7.08
N ILE A 99 9.93 -10.98 -6.76
CA ILE A 99 10.67 -10.01 -5.95
C ILE A 99 10.95 -10.58 -4.56
N ASP A 100 9.93 -11.10 -3.85
CA ASP A 100 10.12 -11.69 -2.52
C ASP A 100 11.19 -12.79 -2.53
N ARG A 101 11.15 -13.67 -3.54
CA ARG A 101 12.16 -14.72 -3.71
C ARG A 101 13.58 -14.19 -3.96
N LEU A 102 13.71 -13.01 -4.57
CA LEU A 102 15.01 -12.40 -4.89
C LEU A 102 15.55 -11.51 -3.76
N VAL A 103 14.72 -11.06 -2.82
CA VAL A 103 15.16 -10.26 -1.67
C VAL A 103 15.99 -11.14 -0.73
N PRO A 104 17.31 -10.89 -0.58
CA PRO A 104 18.17 -11.71 0.26
C PRO A 104 17.80 -11.56 1.74
N SER A 105 17.80 -12.66 2.49
CA SER A 105 17.80 -12.59 3.95
C SER A 105 19.19 -12.20 4.45
N GLU A 106 19.40 -10.97 4.91
CA GLU A 106 20.67 -10.61 5.56
C GLU A 106 20.87 -11.43 6.85
N GLU A 107 21.97 -12.17 6.91
CA GLU A 107 22.38 -12.87 8.12
C GLU A 107 23.29 -11.99 8.97
N ASN A 108 22.72 -11.29 9.96
CA ASN A 108 23.51 -10.71 11.04
C ASN A 108 23.68 -11.77 12.15
N PRO A 109 24.91 -12.23 12.48
CA PRO A 109 25.14 -13.28 13.49
C PRO A 109 24.65 -12.92 14.89
N HIS A 110 24.42 -11.63 15.17
CA HIS A 110 24.05 -11.13 16.50
C HIS A 110 22.55 -10.87 16.70
N GLU A 111 21.71 -10.97 15.66
CA GLU A 111 20.25 -10.77 15.80
C GLU A 111 19.53 -12.07 16.24
N ILE A 112 18.57 -11.96 17.16
CA ILE A 112 17.73 -13.09 17.60
C ILE A 112 16.79 -13.48 16.43
N ALA A 113 16.51 -14.77 16.25
CA ALA A 113 15.70 -15.28 15.13
C ALA A 113 14.33 -14.56 14.95
N HIS A 114 13.71 -14.16 16.06
CA HIS A 114 12.44 -13.41 16.07
C HIS A 114 12.58 -11.99 15.50
N GLU A 115 13.62 -11.26 15.91
CA GLU A 115 13.91 -9.90 15.43
C GLU A 115 14.28 -9.89 13.95
N LYS A 116 15.05 -10.90 13.51
CA LYS A 116 15.40 -11.11 12.09
C LYS A 116 14.16 -11.20 11.21
N LYS A 117 13.20 -12.02 11.63
CA LYS A 117 11.97 -12.25 10.85
C LYS A 117 11.10 -11.00 10.78
N LEU A 118 10.90 -10.30 11.91
CA LEU A 118 10.19 -9.01 11.93
C LEU A 118 10.85 -7.94 11.04
N LYS A 119 12.18 -7.88 11.06
CA LYS A 119 12.94 -6.96 10.20
C LYS A 119 12.78 -7.31 8.74
N LYS A 120 12.84 -8.60 8.37
CA LYS A 120 12.59 -9.07 7.01
C LYS A 120 11.20 -8.63 6.54
N VAL A 121 10.15 -8.94 7.33
CA VAL A 121 8.77 -8.52 7.04
C VAL A 121 8.71 -7.01 6.84
N GLY A 122 9.28 -6.22 7.76
CA GLY A 122 9.27 -4.75 7.65
C GLY A 122 9.96 -4.21 6.40
N VAL A 123 11.11 -4.78 6.02
CA VAL A 123 11.87 -4.37 4.81
C VAL A 123 11.16 -4.82 3.54
N ALA A 124 10.69 -6.07 3.48
CA ALA A 124 9.94 -6.60 2.34
C ALA A 124 8.67 -5.78 2.11
N THR A 125 7.89 -5.53 3.18
CA THR A 125 6.72 -4.65 3.16
C THR A 125 7.09 -3.24 2.72
N ALA A 126 8.20 -2.64 3.19
CA ALA A 126 8.61 -1.31 2.73
C ALA A 126 8.93 -1.26 1.22
N ILE A 127 9.65 -2.26 0.71
CA ILE A 127 9.98 -2.34 -0.72
C ILE A 127 8.72 -2.50 -1.55
N ALA A 128 7.86 -3.45 -1.14
CA ALA A 128 6.62 -3.73 -1.83
C ALA A 128 5.69 -2.50 -1.79
N ILE A 129 5.65 -1.78 -0.65
CA ILE A 129 4.89 -0.54 -0.50
C ILE A 129 5.40 0.57 -1.41
N THR A 130 6.71 0.76 -1.44
CA THR A 130 7.37 1.70 -2.37
C THR A 130 7.01 1.40 -3.83
N ILE A 131 6.97 0.12 -4.22
CA ILE A 131 6.68 -0.29 -5.60
C ILE A 131 5.24 0.00 -5.99
N HIS A 132 4.25 -0.12 -5.08
CA HIS A 132 2.85 0.20 -5.42
C HIS A 132 2.53 1.69 -5.31
N ASN A 133 3.13 2.40 -4.35
CA ASN A 133 2.94 3.85 -4.20
C ASN A 133 3.44 4.62 -5.43
N PHE A 134 4.39 4.06 -6.17
CA PHE A 134 4.87 4.69 -7.39
C PHE A 134 3.81 4.80 -8.50
N PRO A 135 3.19 3.70 -8.98
CA PRO A 135 2.01 3.75 -9.86
C PRO A 135 0.86 4.59 -9.35
N GLU A 136 0.62 4.54 -8.04
CA GLU A 136 -0.48 5.28 -7.41
C GLU A 136 -0.24 6.79 -7.43
N GLY A 137 1.01 7.23 -7.24
CA GLY A 137 1.39 8.62 -7.43
C GLY A 137 1.18 9.11 -8.86
N ILE A 138 1.47 8.26 -9.86
CA ILE A 138 1.17 8.56 -11.27
C ILE A 138 -0.34 8.72 -11.46
N ALA A 139 -1.13 7.77 -10.96
CA ALA A 139 -2.59 7.74 -11.03
C ALA A 139 -3.23 9.00 -10.45
N THR A 140 -2.85 9.32 -9.22
CA THR A 140 -3.31 10.47 -8.44
C THR A 140 -3.01 11.76 -9.17
N PHE A 141 -1.77 11.90 -9.64
CA PHE A 141 -1.33 13.09 -10.33
C PHE A 141 -2.06 13.26 -11.66
N VAL A 142 -2.11 12.23 -12.50
CA VAL A 142 -2.76 12.31 -13.83
C VAL A 142 -4.24 12.65 -13.69
N THR A 143 -4.95 11.99 -12.78
CA THR A 143 -6.38 12.24 -12.58
C THR A 143 -6.63 13.64 -12.04
N SER A 144 -5.87 14.07 -11.01
CA SER A 144 -5.96 15.42 -10.45
C SER A 144 -5.58 16.52 -11.44
N PHE A 145 -4.65 16.22 -12.35
CA PHE A 145 -4.18 17.14 -13.38
C PHE A 145 -5.22 17.30 -14.50
N GLN A 146 -5.89 16.21 -14.89
CA GLN A 146 -6.95 16.21 -15.90
C GLN A 146 -8.25 16.80 -15.37
N ASP A 147 -8.62 16.48 -14.13
CA ASP A 147 -9.84 16.98 -13.48
C ASP A 147 -9.55 17.44 -12.04
N SER A 148 -9.42 18.75 -11.89
CA SER A 148 -9.17 19.39 -10.59
C SER A 148 -10.35 19.30 -9.62
N SER A 149 -11.57 18.99 -10.10
CA SER A 149 -12.74 18.82 -9.23
C SER A 149 -12.65 17.52 -8.41
N LEU A 150 -11.97 16.51 -8.94
CA LEU A 150 -11.75 15.21 -8.29
C LEU A 150 -10.51 15.19 -7.39
N ALA A 151 -9.60 16.14 -7.56
CA ALA A 151 -8.27 16.12 -6.94
C ALA A 151 -8.29 16.00 -5.40
N MET A 152 -9.20 16.74 -4.73
CA MET A 152 -9.32 16.68 -3.27
C MET A 152 -9.93 15.34 -2.80
N ALA A 153 -10.96 14.86 -3.50
CA ALA A 153 -11.61 13.60 -3.16
C ALA A 153 -10.61 12.43 -3.27
N ILE A 154 -9.86 12.37 -4.36
CA ILE A 154 -8.81 11.36 -4.59
C ILE A 154 -7.72 11.47 -3.52
N ALA A 155 -7.22 12.67 -3.23
CA ALA A 155 -6.19 12.84 -2.20
C ALA A 155 -6.63 12.35 -0.81
N VAL A 156 -7.90 12.58 -0.46
CA VAL A 156 -8.47 12.11 0.81
C VAL A 156 -8.66 10.60 0.80
N ALA A 157 -9.18 10.03 -0.29
CA ALA A 157 -9.28 8.59 -0.49
C ALA A 157 -7.93 7.93 -0.22
N ILE A 158 -6.91 8.51 -0.86
CA ILE A 158 -5.57 7.96 -0.86
C ILE A 158 -4.93 8.07 0.52
N ALA A 159 -5.08 9.24 1.12
CA ALA A 159 -4.54 9.48 2.45
C ALA A 159 -5.10 8.51 3.50
N ILE A 160 -6.36 8.07 3.36
CA ILE A 160 -6.98 7.13 4.30
C ILE A 160 -6.33 5.74 4.23
N HIS A 161 -5.97 5.24 3.04
CA HIS A 161 -5.37 3.90 2.91
C HIS A 161 -3.85 3.88 3.15
N ASN A 162 -3.17 4.99 2.89
CA ASN A 162 -1.75 5.16 3.18
C ASN A 162 -1.43 5.13 4.68
N ILE A 163 -2.39 5.50 5.54
CA ILE A 163 -2.21 5.40 6.99
C ILE A 163 -1.94 3.93 7.42
N PRO A 164 -2.81 2.95 7.10
CA PRO A 164 -2.55 1.53 7.34
C PRO A 164 -1.20 1.02 6.80
N GLU A 165 -0.84 1.41 5.57
CA GLU A 165 0.45 1.06 4.96
C GLU A 165 1.64 1.58 5.75
N GLY A 166 1.54 2.83 6.21
CA GLY A 166 2.54 3.42 7.08
C GLY A 166 2.79 2.59 8.33
N ILE A 167 1.72 2.07 8.95
CA ILE A 167 1.80 1.19 10.12
C ILE A 167 2.41 -0.17 9.75
N ALA A 168 2.04 -0.72 8.59
CA ALA A 168 2.55 -1.99 8.09
C ALA A 168 4.07 -1.98 7.86
N VAL A 169 4.63 -0.85 7.41
CA VAL A 169 6.09 -0.65 7.31
C VAL A 169 6.72 -0.40 8.68
N SER A 170 6.21 0.58 9.41
CA SER A 170 6.93 1.13 10.56
C SER A 170 6.93 0.19 11.77
N MET A 171 5.83 -0.54 12.00
CA MET A 171 5.65 -1.32 13.21
C MET A 171 6.59 -2.54 13.27
N PRO A 172 6.73 -3.37 12.22
CA PRO A 172 7.69 -4.48 12.24
C PRO A 172 9.15 -3.99 12.34
N ILE A 173 9.50 -2.90 11.64
CA ILE A 173 10.84 -2.31 11.71
C ILE A 173 11.14 -1.78 13.11
N TYR A 174 10.20 -1.08 13.73
CA TYR A 174 10.38 -0.55 15.08
C TYR A 174 10.49 -1.68 16.11
N GLN A 175 9.67 -2.73 16.00
CA GLN A 175 9.76 -3.87 16.92
C GLN A 175 11.06 -4.67 16.75
N ALA A 176 11.54 -4.82 15.52
CA ALA A 176 12.79 -5.53 15.26
C ALA A 176 14.04 -4.73 15.67
N THR A 177 14.02 -3.41 15.51
CA THR A 177 15.24 -2.58 15.63
C THR A 177 15.27 -1.67 16.86
N GLY A 178 14.13 -1.46 17.52
CA GLY A 178 13.96 -0.45 18.56
C GLY A 178 14.13 1.01 18.08
N SER A 179 14.42 1.24 16.79
CA SER A 179 14.81 2.55 16.28
C SER A 179 13.66 3.26 15.58
N ARG A 180 13.14 4.31 16.24
CA ARG A 180 12.12 5.20 15.65
C ARG A 180 12.60 5.86 14.36
N LYS A 181 13.90 6.18 14.28
CA LYS A 181 14.52 6.78 13.09
C LYS A 181 14.53 5.83 11.92
N LYS A 182 14.88 4.55 12.14
CA LYS A 182 14.81 3.54 11.07
C LYS A 182 13.38 3.36 10.60
N ALA A 183 12.43 3.13 11.52
CA ALA A 183 11.02 3.02 11.14
C ALA A 183 10.53 4.25 10.34
N PHE A 184 10.89 5.45 10.77
CA PHE A 184 10.58 6.69 10.04
C PHE A 184 11.18 6.70 8.63
N SER A 185 12.47 6.38 8.48
CA SER A 185 13.16 6.42 7.19
C SER A 185 12.54 5.47 6.17
N TYR A 186 12.21 4.23 6.56
CA TYR A 186 11.59 3.27 5.64
C TYR A 186 10.17 3.71 5.24
N THR A 187 9.37 4.19 6.20
CA THR A 187 8.02 4.71 5.91
C THR A 187 8.08 5.96 5.03
N LEU A 188 9.03 6.86 5.27
CA LEU A 188 9.22 8.06 4.46
C LEU A 188 9.61 7.71 3.02
N ILE A 189 10.57 6.79 2.83
CA ILE A 189 10.98 6.34 1.49
C ILE A 189 9.78 5.76 0.74
N SER A 190 8.96 4.96 1.42
CA SER A 190 7.76 4.36 0.83
C SER A 190 6.71 5.42 0.44
N GLY A 191 6.44 6.39 1.31
CA GLY A 191 5.50 7.48 1.03
C GLY A 191 6.01 8.49 -0.02
N LEU A 192 7.33 8.66 -0.17
CA LEU A 192 7.91 9.52 -1.21
C LEU A 192 7.84 8.92 -2.63
N ALA A 193 7.48 7.64 -2.76
CA ALA A 193 7.29 7.02 -4.05
C ALA A 193 6.14 7.65 -4.85
N GLU A 194 5.07 8.11 -4.20
CA GLU A 194 3.96 8.81 -4.84
C GLU A 194 4.35 10.15 -5.48
N PRO A 195 4.92 11.13 -4.74
CA PRO A 195 5.34 12.38 -5.36
C PRO A 195 6.46 12.18 -6.39
N LEU A 196 7.30 11.15 -6.23
CA LEU A 196 8.25 10.76 -7.27
C LEU A 196 7.52 10.28 -8.54
N GLY A 197 6.50 9.43 -8.38
CA GLY A 197 5.59 9.00 -9.45
C GLY A 197 4.95 10.18 -10.16
N ALA A 198 4.41 11.15 -9.43
CA ALA A 198 3.83 12.38 -9.99
C ALA A 198 4.83 13.18 -10.84
N VAL A 199 6.04 13.38 -10.34
CA VAL A 199 7.08 14.15 -11.05
C VAL A 199 7.52 13.41 -12.32
N LEU A 200 7.73 12.09 -12.26
CA LEU A 200 8.10 11.29 -13.44
C LEU A 200 6.93 11.18 -14.44
N ALA A 201 5.69 11.13 -13.95
CA ALA A 201 4.49 11.19 -14.79
C ALA A 201 4.48 12.45 -15.64
N PHE A 202 4.63 13.61 -15.00
CA PHE A 202 4.59 14.89 -15.70
C PHE A 202 5.76 15.10 -16.65
N SER A 203 6.98 14.75 -16.21
CA SER A 203 8.21 15.08 -16.95
C SER A 203 8.52 14.12 -18.09
N ILE A 204 8.15 12.84 -17.97
CA ILE A 204 8.60 11.78 -18.88
C ILE A 204 7.45 10.91 -19.37
N LEU A 205 6.56 10.45 -18.48
CA LEU A 205 5.64 9.37 -18.83
C LEU A 205 4.34 9.84 -19.51
N MET A 206 3.90 11.09 -19.31
CA MET A 206 2.65 11.63 -19.86
C MET A 206 2.40 11.30 -21.35
N PRO A 207 3.39 11.42 -22.27
CA PRO A 207 3.19 11.05 -23.68
C PRO A 207 2.92 9.56 -23.93
N PHE A 208 3.27 8.69 -22.97
CA PHE A 208 3.18 7.23 -23.07
C PHE A 208 2.02 6.66 -22.24
N ILE A 209 1.42 7.46 -21.35
CA ILE A 209 0.28 7.03 -20.53
C ILE A 209 -0.96 6.90 -21.42
N SER A 210 -1.34 5.66 -21.69
CA SER A 210 -2.57 5.28 -22.38
C SER A 210 -3.55 4.60 -21.42
N PRO A 211 -4.86 4.57 -21.71
CA PRO A 211 -5.83 3.83 -20.90
C PRO A 211 -5.46 2.36 -20.70
N MET A 212 -4.89 1.73 -21.75
CA MET A 212 -4.36 0.36 -21.67
C MET A 212 -3.24 0.23 -20.63
N LEU A 213 -2.24 1.12 -20.69
CA LEU A 213 -1.10 1.07 -19.76
C LEU A 213 -1.56 1.32 -18.33
N LEU A 214 -2.39 2.34 -18.11
CA LEU A 214 -2.89 2.69 -16.78
C LEU A 214 -3.78 1.59 -16.21
N GLY A 215 -4.70 1.03 -17.01
CA GLY A 215 -5.56 -0.08 -16.59
C GLY A 215 -4.78 -1.36 -16.27
N CYS A 216 -3.81 -1.74 -17.11
CA CYS A 216 -2.92 -2.88 -16.80
C CYS A 216 -2.11 -2.63 -15.53
N THR A 217 -1.68 -1.39 -15.31
CA THR A 217 -0.94 -1.01 -14.11
C THR A 217 -1.81 -1.14 -12.86
N TYR A 218 -3.07 -0.66 -12.88
CA TYR A 218 -4.00 -0.80 -11.75
C TYR A 218 -4.30 -2.26 -11.42
N ALA A 219 -4.53 -3.08 -12.45
CA ALA A 219 -4.75 -4.51 -12.27
C ALA A 219 -3.51 -5.19 -11.65
N ALA A 220 -2.31 -4.90 -12.17
CA ALA A 220 -1.07 -5.44 -11.63
C ALA A 220 -0.81 -4.99 -10.18
N VAL A 221 -1.04 -3.72 -9.86
CA VAL A 221 -0.93 -3.19 -8.49
C VAL A 221 -1.92 -3.88 -7.55
N SER A 222 -3.16 -4.08 -8.00
CA SER A 222 -4.15 -4.87 -7.24
C SER A 222 -3.65 -6.28 -6.94
N GLY A 223 -3.03 -6.95 -7.92
CA GLY A 223 -2.41 -8.26 -7.71
C GLY A 223 -1.29 -8.23 -6.66
N ILE A 224 -0.41 -7.23 -6.74
CA ILE A 224 0.69 -7.02 -5.78
C ILE A 224 0.13 -6.83 -4.36
N MET A 225 -0.88 -5.97 -4.18
CA MET A 225 -1.48 -5.68 -2.87
C MET A 225 -2.15 -6.92 -2.25
N VAL A 226 -2.85 -7.73 -3.06
CA VAL A 226 -3.43 -9.00 -2.61
C VAL A 226 -2.33 -9.97 -2.18
N PHE A 227 -1.24 -10.09 -2.94
CA PHE A 227 -0.13 -10.96 -2.59
C PHE A 227 0.52 -10.54 -1.26
N ILE A 228 0.88 -9.26 -1.09
CA ILE A 228 1.46 -8.72 0.15
C ILE A 228 0.53 -8.98 1.34
N SER A 229 -0.78 -8.76 1.16
CA SER A 229 -1.76 -8.97 2.23
C SER A 229 -1.78 -10.41 2.74
N PHE A 230 -1.67 -11.38 1.83
CA PHE A 230 -1.77 -12.80 2.16
C PHE A 230 -0.44 -13.47 2.52
N ASP A 231 0.67 -13.05 1.92
CA ASP A 231 1.98 -13.68 2.12
C ASP A 231 2.79 -13.02 3.24
N GLU A 232 2.61 -11.71 3.45
CA GLU A 232 3.39 -10.94 4.43
C GLU A 232 2.54 -10.49 5.62
N LEU A 233 1.48 -9.69 5.38
CA LEU A 233 0.78 -8.99 6.45
C LEU A 233 -0.05 -9.90 7.35
N LEU A 234 -0.91 -10.74 6.76
CA LEU A 234 -1.73 -11.68 7.53
C LEU A 234 -0.88 -12.72 8.29
N PRO A 235 0.11 -13.38 7.67
CA PRO A 235 0.99 -14.30 8.38
C PRO A 235 1.76 -13.63 9.51
N ALA A 236 2.28 -12.41 9.29
CA ALA A 236 2.95 -11.65 10.35
C ALA A 236 1.98 -11.26 11.48
N ALA A 237 0.74 -10.88 11.16
CA ALA A 237 -0.28 -10.58 12.16
C ALA A 237 -0.61 -11.80 13.03
N HIS A 238 -0.61 -13.00 12.44
CA HIS A 238 -0.82 -14.27 13.14
C HIS A 238 0.38 -14.71 13.96
N GLU A 239 1.58 -14.59 13.42
CA GLU A 239 2.80 -15.05 14.08
C GLU A 239 3.21 -14.16 15.25
N PHE A 240 3.10 -12.84 15.09
CA PHE A 240 3.60 -11.87 16.05
C PHE A 240 2.52 -11.31 16.98
N GLY A 241 1.24 -11.63 16.75
CA GLY A 241 0.14 -11.16 17.55
C GLY A 241 -0.94 -12.21 17.82
N GLU A 242 -2.19 -11.79 17.98
CA GLU A 242 -3.31 -12.68 18.31
C GLU A 242 -4.23 -12.91 17.09
N HIS A 243 -4.52 -14.17 16.79
CA HIS A 243 -5.30 -14.58 15.62
C HIS A 243 -6.68 -13.92 15.52
N HIS A 244 -7.44 -13.83 16.60
CA HIS A 244 -8.78 -13.24 16.52
C HIS A 244 -8.72 -11.71 16.32
N ILE A 245 -7.66 -11.08 16.82
CA ILE A 245 -7.47 -9.63 16.69
C ILE A 245 -6.99 -9.29 15.28
N SER A 246 -6.17 -10.12 14.65
CA SER A 246 -5.78 -9.91 13.24
C SER A 246 -6.99 -9.97 12.31
N ILE A 247 -7.89 -10.94 12.52
CA ILE A 247 -9.15 -11.02 11.75
C ILE A 247 -10.07 -9.83 12.02
N LEU A 248 -10.21 -9.40 13.27
CA LEU A 248 -10.97 -8.19 13.60
C LEU A 248 -10.38 -6.95 12.91
N GLY A 249 -9.05 -6.83 12.90
CA GLY A 249 -8.33 -5.81 12.15
C GLY A 249 -8.68 -5.86 10.67
N LEU A 250 -8.56 -7.03 10.04
CA LEU A 250 -8.88 -7.23 8.62
C LEU A 250 -10.30 -6.80 8.28
N VAL A 251 -11.30 -7.28 9.00
CA VAL A 251 -12.71 -6.92 8.74
C VAL A 251 -12.93 -5.42 8.97
N SER A 252 -12.30 -4.85 10.00
CA SER A 252 -12.37 -3.41 10.28
C SER A 252 -11.73 -2.60 9.15
N GLY A 253 -10.61 -3.06 8.58
CA GLY A 253 -9.92 -2.42 7.48
C GLY A 253 -10.76 -2.41 6.22
N MET A 254 -11.37 -3.56 5.89
CA MET A 254 -12.34 -3.66 4.81
C MET A 254 -13.52 -2.70 5.02
N ALA A 255 -14.07 -2.63 6.25
CA ALA A 255 -15.19 -1.74 6.55
C ALA A 255 -14.82 -0.25 6.46
N VAL A 256 -13.63 0.14 6.90
CA VAL A 256 -13.13 1.52 6.78
C VAL A 256 -13.00 1.91 5.31
N MET A 257 -12.44 1.03 4.46
CA MET A 257 -12.34 1.32 3.03
C MET A 257 -13.69 1.27 2.33
N ALA A 258 -14.58 0.36 2.71
CA ALA A 258 -15.94 0.36 2.19
C ALA A 258 -16.63 1.70 2.46
N PHE A 259 -16.51 2.21 3.68
CA PHE A 259 -17.09 3.48 4.05
C PHE A 259 -16.44 4.67 3.32
N SER A 260 -15.11 4.69 3.17
CA SER A 260 -14.45 5.78 2.45
C SER A 260 -14.85 5.80 0.97
N LEU A 261 -14.90 4.64 0.30
CA LEU A 261 -15.32 4.54 -1.11
C LEU A 261 -16.79 4.92 -1.33
N ILE A 262 -17.65 4.78 -0.33
CA ILE A 262 -19.07 5.20 -0.43
C ILE A 262 -19.22 6.72 -0.28
N LEU A 263 -18.32 7.36 0.47
CA LEU A 263 -18.40 8.80 0.75
C LEU A 263 -17.77 9.67 -0.34
N LEU A 264 -16.95 9.09 -1.20
CA LEU A 264 -16.18 9.75 -2.24
C LEU A 264 -16.84 9.55 -3.61
#